data_AF-A0A562K197-F1
#
_entry.id   AF-A0A562K197-F1
#
_cell.length_a   1.000
_cell.length_b   1.000
_cell.length_c   1.000
_cell.angle_alpha   90.00
_cell.angle_beta   90.00
_cell.angle_gamma   90.00
#
_symmetry.space_group_name_H-M   'P 1'
#
loop_
_entity.id
_entity.type
_entity.pdbx_description
1 polymer ?
#
loop_
_entity_poly.entity_id
_entity_poly.type
_entity_poly.pdbx_seq_one_letter_code
_entity_poly.pdbx_strand_id
1 'polypeptide(L)'
;MNTSGYTITKKQKTDINQILVTTAIILILSAIFLPIFLLTPFQAYMYRPSGTWVFEAPKSAYLTFSFALVAIAIFMIAGVWLNSAGKFGKLGKLIVGIGLFSSLATLILSFDYYHYIDKNGVYFNRLFSLEERHYEWSEIKQARQTVKNEWALCQMIN
;
A
#
# COMPACT_ATOMS: atom_id res chain seq x y z
N MET A 1 23.24 47.33 40.27
CA MET A 1 22.81 45.91 40.37
C MET A 1 22.25 45.49 39.02
N ASN A 2 22.98 44.66 38.28
CA ASN A 2 22.53 44.11 36.99
C ASN A 2 21.70 42.86 37.26
N THR A 3 20.38 42.95 37.12
CA THR A 3 19.49 41.79 37.13
C THR A 3 19.51 41.17 35.74
N SER A 4 20.36 40.15 35.57
CA SER A 4 20.40 39.32 34.37
C SER A 4 19.04 38.62 34.19
N GLY A 5 18.26 39.08 33.22
CA GLY A 5 17.01 38.46 32.82
C GLY A 5 17.29 37.24 31.96
N TYR A 6 17.33 36.06 32.56
CA TYR A 6 17.32 34.80 31.82
C TYR A 6 15.91 34.55 31.28
N THR A 7 15.73 34.72 29.98
CA THR A 7 14.50 34.36 29.27
C THR A 7 14.43 32.83 29.22
N ILE A 8 13.52 32.24 29.99
CA ILE A 8 13.21 30.81 29.88
C ILE A 8 12.58 30.59 28.50
N THR A 9 13.35 30.06 27.55
CA THR A 9 12.83 29.57 26.27
C THR A 9 11.90 28.39 26.56
N LYS A 10 10.59 28.65 26.62
CA LYS A 10 9.55 27.61 26.66
C LYS A 10 9.81 26.66 25.50
N LYS A 11 10.08 25.39 25.81
CA LYS A 11 10.24 24.32 24.83
C LYS A 11 9.02 24.32 23.90
N GLN A 12 9.21 24.64 22.63
CA GLN A 12 8.15 24.71 21.63
C GLN A 12 7.53 23.32 21.49
N LYS A 13 6.29 23.17 21.97
CA LYS A 13 5.56 21.90 21.92
C LYS A 13 5.10 21.70 20.48
N THR A 14 5.72 20.78 19.75
CA THR A 14 5.33 20.45 18.38
C THR A 14 3.86 20.06 18.36
N ASP A 15 3.08 20.69 17.48
CA ASP A 15 1.66 20.39 17.33
C ASP A 15 1.50 19.00 16.71
N ILE A 16 0.67 18.16 17.32
CA ILE A 16 0.33 16.82 16.82
C ILE A 16 -0.26 16.92 15.41
N ASN A 17 -1.05 17.97 15.13
CA ASN A 17 -1.62 18.20 13.80
C ASN A 17 -0.51 18.43 12.76
N GLN A 18 0.54 19.15 13.12
CA GLN A 18 1.69 19.39 12.23
C GLN A 18 2.41 18.07 11.93
N ILE A 19 2.64 17.23 12.94
CA ILE A 19 3.27 15.91 12.76
C ILE A 19 2.42 15.02 11.84
N LEU A 20 1.10 15.00 12.04
CA LEU A 20 0.18 14.19 11.22
C LEU A 20 0.19 14.62 9.76
N VAL A 21 0.15 15.93 9.47
CA VAL A 21 0.19 16.45 8.10
C VAL A 21 1.54 16.17 7.45
N THR A 22 2.65 16.40 8.16
CA THR A 22 3.99 16.07 7.66
C THR A 22 4.12 14.58 7.35
N THR A 23 3.59 13.72 8.24
CA THR A 23 3.58 12.26 8.03
C THR A 23 2.76 11.88 6.80
N ALA A 24 1.58 12.48 6.61
CA ALA A 24 0.74 12.23 5.44
C ALA A 24 1.44 12.62 4.12
N ILE A 25 2.14 13.75 4.08
CA ILE A 25 2.91 14.17 2.91
C ILE A 25 4.03 13.16 2.61
N ILE A 26 4.76 12.72 3.64
CA ILE A 26 5.80 11.70 3.49
C ILE A 26 5.21 10.40 2.96
N LEU A 27 4.04 9.97 3.46
CA LEU A 27 3.36 8.75 2.98
C LEU A 27 2.96 8.85 1.50
N ILE A 28 2.47 10.01 1.04
CA ILE A 28 2.11 10.22 -0.38
C ILE A 28 3.35 10.10 -1.26
N LEU A 29 4.45 10.76 -0.89
CA LEU A 29 5.70 10.65 -1.63
C LEU A 29 6.24 9.22 -1.61
N SER A 30 6.10 8.55 -0.48
CA SER A 30 6.54 7.17 -0.29
C SER A 30 5.66 6.15 -1.03
N ALA A 31 4.43 6.49 -1.42
CA ALA A 31 3.52 5.58 -2.13
C ALA A 31 4.03 5.15 -3.51
N ILE A 32 4.99 5.87 -4.08
CA ILE A 32 5.65 5.51 -5.34
C ILE A 32 6.81 4.54 -5.07
N PHE A 33 7.63 4.83 -4.05
CA PHE A 33 8.87 4.11 -3.80
C PHE A 33 8.69 2.87 -2.92
N LEU A 34 7.94 2.96 -1.82
CA LEU A 34 7.75 1.86 -0.88
C LEU A 34 7.22 0.57 -1.51
N PRO A 35 6.21 0.57 -2.40
CA PRO A 35 5.75 -0.68 -3.00
C PRO A 35 6.87 -1.40 -3.76
N ILE A 36 7.75 -0.66 -4.44
CA ILE A 36 8.85 -1.25 -5.22
C ILE A 36 9.92 -1.84 -4.29
N PHE A 37 10.28 -1.13 -3.21
CA PHE A 37 11.37 -1.53 -2.33
C PHE A 37 10.95 -2.51 -1.22
N LEU A 38 9.69 -2.47 -0.78
CA LEU A 38 9.23 -3.20 0.41
C LEU A 38 8.39 -4.42 0.07
N LEU A 39 7.52 -4.33 -0.95
CA LEU A 39 6.52 -5.37 -1.20
C LEU A 39 7.17 -6.71 -1.53
N THR A 40 8.03 -6.74 -2.56
CA THR A 40 8.63 -7.99 -3.06
C THR A 40 9.56 -8.63 -2.04
N PRO A 41 10.48 -7.91 -1.36
CA PRO A 41 11.33 -8.52 -0.34
C PRO A 41 10.52 -9.05 0.85
N PHE A 42 9.48 -8.32 1.27
CA PHE A 42 8.61 -8.77 2.35
C PHE A 42 7.86 -10.04 1.97
N GLN A 43 7.26 -10.07 0.78
CA GLN A 43 6.57 -11.25 0.26
C GLN A 43 7.51 -12.44 0.10
N ALA A 44 8.72 -12.22 -0.41
CA ALA A 44 9.71 -13.28 -0.57
C ALA A 44 10.18 -13.84 0.78
N TYR A 45 10.26 -13.01 1.82
CA TYR A 45 10.62 -13.47 3.16
C TYR A 45 9.49 -14.27 3.82
N MET A 46 8.24 -13.87 3.65
CA MET A 46 7.09 -14.48 4.34
C MET A 46 6.50 -15.68 3.59
N TYR A 47 6.44 -15.63 2.26
CA TYR A 47 5.61 -16.53 1.45
C TYR A 47 6.37 -17.33 0.39
N ARG A 48 7.70 -17.26 0.31
CA ARG A 48 8.46 -18.00 -0.69
C ARG A 48 8.83 -19.40 -0.17
N PRO A 49 8.17 -20.49 -0.62
CA PRO A 49 8.62 -21.83 -0.29
C PRO A 49 9.97 -22.17 -0.94
N SER A 50 10.73 -23.04 -0.27
CA SER A 50 12.00 -23.56 -0.77
C SER A 50 11.76 -24.42 -2.01
N GLY A 51 12.44 -24.10 -3.12
CA GLY A 51 12.30 -24.82 -4.39
C GLY A 51 11.53 -24.06 -5.48
N THR A 52 10.96 -22.90 -5.15
CA THR A 52 10.27 -22.04 -6.12
C THR A 52 11.18 -21.55 -7.24
N TRP A 53 10.72 -21.75 -8.48
CA TRP A 53 11.42 -21.33 -9.69
C TRP A 53 11.19 -19.85 -9.98
N VAL A 54 9.96 -19.38 -9.78
CA VAL A 54 9.56 -17.98 -9.98
C VAL A 54 8.68 -17.56 -8.80
N PHE A 55 9.00 -16.43 -8.20
CA PHE A 55 8.20 -15.78 -7.16
C PHE A 55 8.12 -14.29 -7.50
N GLU A 56 6.93 -13.80 -7.82
CA GLU A 56 6.74 -12.40 -8.20
C GLU A 56 5.44 -11.84 -7.62
N ALA A 57 5.48 -10.56 -7.23
CA ALA A 57 4.29 -9.84 -6.86
C ALA A 57 3.56 -9.41 -8.14
N PRO A 58 2.27 -9.70 -8.32
CA PRO A 58 1.51 -9.23 -9.49
C PRO A 58 1.45 -7.70 -9.50
N LYS A 59 1.41 -7.08 -10.70
CA LYS A 59 1.37 -5.61 -10.86
C LYS A 59 0.28 -4.92 -10.04
N SER A 60 -0.87 -5.58 -9.90
CA SER A 60 -2.00 -5.10 -9.11
C SER A 60 -1.69 -5.03 -7.61
N ALA A 61 -0.79 -5.87 -7.06
CA ALA A 61 -0.36 -5.77 -5.66
C ALA A 61 0.35 -4.45 -5.38
N TYR A 62 1.29 -4.04 -6.25
CA TYR A 62 1.99 -2.76 -6.13
C TYR A 62 1.02 -1.58 -6.19
N LEU A 63 0.06 -1.62 -7.14
CA LEU A 63 -0.95 -0.57 -7.27
C LEU A 63 -1.83 -0.49 -6.02
N THR A 64 -2.33 -1.62 -5.52
CA THR A 64 -3.16 -1.66 -4.30
C THR A 64 -2.39 -1.14 -3.09
N PHE A 65 -1.11 -1.51 -2.94
CA PHE A 65 -0.25 -0.98 -1.88
C PHE A 65 -0.09 0.54 -1.98
N SER A 66 0.22 1.07 -3.18
CA SER A 66 0.32 2.52 -3.42
C SER A 66 -0.98 3.25 -3.08
N PHE A 67 -2.12 2.74 -3.56
CA PHE A 67 -3.43 3.35 -3.30
C PHE A 67 -3.79 3.33 -1.81
N ALA A 68 -3.47 2.24 -1.11
CA ALA A 68 -3.70 2.13 0.32
C ALA A 68 -2.89 3.17 1.11
N LEU A 69 -1.60 3.37 0.78
CA LEU A 69 -0.78 4.41 1.41
C LEU A 69 -1.32 5.83 1.17
N VAL A 70 -1.73 6.13 -0.07
CA VAL A 70 -2.34 7.42 -0.39
C VAL A 70 -3.66 7.61 0.36
N ALA A 71 -4.49 6.57 0.45
CA ALA A 71 -5.75 6.63 1.18
C ALA A 71 -5.53 6.90 2.67
N ILE A 72 -4.55 6.24 3.31
CA ILE A 72 -4.14 6.53 4.70
C ILE A 72 -3.79 8.01 4.84
N ALA A 73 -2.93 8.54 3.97
CA ALA A 73 -2.52 9.94 4.01
C ALA A 73 -3.71 10.92 3.85
N ILE A 74 -4.62 10.64 2.93
CA ILE A 74 -5.84 11.44 2.72
C ILE A 74 -6.70 11.46 3.99
N PHE A 75 -6.95 10.30 4.60
CA PHE A 75 -7.74 10.25 5.83
C PHE A 75 -7.04 10.92 7.02
N MET A 76 -5.71 10.89 7.10
CA MET A 76 -4.95 11.66 8.09
C MET A 76 -5.15 13.18 7.90
N ILE A 77 -5.02 13.68 6.66
CA ILE A 77 -5.23 15.10 6.34
C ILE A 77 -6.68 15.50 6.61
N ALA A 78 -7.65 14.68 6.18
CA ALA A 78 -9.06 14.91 6.44
C ALA A 78 -9.37 14.95 7.94
N GLY A 79 -8.75 14.07 8.74
CA GLY A 79 -8.85 14.07 10.19
C GLY A 79 -8.37 15.37 10.82
N VAL A 80 -7.19 15.83 10.42
CA VAL A 80 -6.63 17.11 10.89
C VAL A 80 -7.51 18.29 10.47
N TRP A 81 -7.97 18.31 9.22
CA TRP A 81 -8.82 19.39 8.70
C TRP A 81 -10.17 19.47 9.41
N LEU A 82 -10.85 18.33 9.61
CA LEU A 82 -12.12 18.29 10.33
C LEU A 82 -11.95 18.70 11.80
N ASN A 83 -10.84 18.32 12.43
CA ASN A 83 -10.47 18.75 13.78
C ASN A 83 -10.26 20.27 13.86
N SER A 84 -9.49 20.84 12.93
CA SER A 84 -9.24 22.28 12.87
C SER A 84 -10.50 23.09 12.54
N ALA A 85 -11.41 22.54 11.75
CA ALA A 85 -12.67 23.20 11.39
C ALA A 85 -13.74 23.15 12.50
N GLY A 86 -13.45 22.53 13.65
CA GLY A 86 -14.44 22.30 14.71
C GLY A 86 -15.57 21.34 14.31
N LYS A 87 -15.45 20.67 13.16
CA LYS A 87 -16.45 19.74 12.59
C LYS A 87 -16.15 18.28 12.94
N PHE A 88 -15.22 18.04 13.87
CA PHE A 88 -14.81 16.71 14.31
C PHE A 88 -15.78 16.12 15.34
N GLY A 89 -17.05 16.11 14.97
CA GLY A 89 -18.10 15.41 15.71
C GLY A 89 -17.94 13.89 15.64
N LYS A 90 -18.86 13.16 16.29
CA LYS A 90 -18.86 11.69 16.31
C LYS A 90 -18.83 11.07 14.92
N LEU A 91 -19.60 11.63 13.97
CA LEU A 91 -19.67 11.13 12.60
C LEU A 91 -18.34 11.32 11.84
N GLY A 92 -17.70 12.48 11.97
CA GLY A 92 -16.40 12.75 11.34
C GLY A 92 -15.29 11.84 11.87
N LYS A 93 -15.27 11.61 13.19
CA LYS A 93 -14.35 10.64 13.82
C LYS A 93 -14.59 9.22 13.32
N LEU A 94 -15.84 8.82 13.15
CA LEU A 94 -16.21 7.49 12.67
C LEU A 94 -15.80 7.29 11.20
N ILE A 95 -16.08 8.27 10.33
CA ILE A 95 -15.69 8.20 8.91
C ILE A 95 -14.17 8.14 8.76
N VAL A 96 -13.43 9.02 9.44
CA VAL A 96 -11.96 9.03 9.39
C VAL A 96 -11.38 7.74 9.99
N GLY A 97 -11.93 7.27 11.11
CA GLY A 97 -11.51 6.03 11.75
C GLY A 97 -11.72 4.79 10.87
N ILE A 98 -12.92 4.65 10.28
CA ILE A 98 -13.23 3.56 9.34
C ILE A 98 -12.38 3.67 8.08
N GLY A 99 -12.18 4.89 7.56
CA GLY A 99 -11.34 5.14 6.40
C GLY A 99 -9.90 4.70 6.62
N LEU A 100 -9.30 5.09 7.76
CA LEU A 100 -7.96 4.65 8.15
C LEU A 100 -7.88 3.14 8.33
N PHE A 101 -8.86 2.55 9.03
CA PHE A 101 -8.90 1.11 9.27
C PHE A 101 -9.00 0.32 7.95
N SER A 102 -9.92 0.71 7.06
CA SER A 102 -10.11 0.08 5.75
C SER A 102 -8.87 0.22 4.86
N SER A 103 -8.23 1.40 4.87
CA SER A 103 -7.00 1.63 4.10
C SER A 103 -5.85 0.77 4.63
N LEU A 104 -5.72 0.63 5.95
CA LEU A 104 -4.73 -0.25 6.57
C LEU A 104 -5.00 -1.73 6.27
N ALA A 105 -6.27 -2.16 6.32
CA ALA A 105 -6.64 -3.52 5.93
C ALA A 105 -6.30 -3.81 4.46
N THR A 106 -6.55 -2.85 3.57
CA THR A 106 -6.19 -2.95 2.15
C THR A 106 -4.68 -2.99 1.94
N LEU A 107 -3.92 -2.24 2.74
CA LEU A 107 -2.46 -2.30 2.72
C LEU A 107 -1.97 -3.71 3.11
N ILE A 108 -2.55 -4.32 4.15
CA ILE A 108 -2.21 -5.68 4.57
C ILE A 108 -2.57 -6.69 3.47
N LEU A 109 -3.75 -6.58 2.87
CA LEU A 109 -4.18 -7.46 1.76
C LEU A 109 -3.27 -7.37 0.53
N SER A 110 -2.65 -6.22 0.29
CA SER A 110 -1.70 -6.09 -0.82
C SER A 110 -0.45 -6.96 -0.62
N PHE A 111 -0.04 -7.21 0.62
CA PHE A 111 1.05 -8.15 0.91
C PHE A 111 0.65 -9.61 0.69
N ASP A 112 -0.62 -9.96 0.93
CA ASP A 112 -1.11 -11.33 0.75
C ASP A 112 -1.36 -11.68 -0.73
N TYR A 113 -1.24 -10.71 -1.64
CA TYR A 113 -1.42 -10.93 -3.06
C TYR A 113 -0.09 -11.24 -3.77
N TYR A 114 0.20 -12.53 -3.92
CA TYR A 114 1.41 -13.05 -4.56
C TYR A 114 1.09 -14.21 -5.51
N HIS A 115 2.02 -14.51 -6.41
CA HIS A 115 1.98 -15.73 -7.23
C HIS A 115 3.37 -16.37 -7.28
N TYR A 116 3.41 -17.70 -7.27
CA TYR A 116 4.65 -18.44 -7.41
C TYR A 116 4.45 -19.73 -8.21
N ILE A 117 5.56 -20.21 -8.75
CA ILE A 117 5.62 -21.42 -9.57
C ILE A 117 6.62 -22.37 -8.93
N ASP A 118 6.21 -23.62 -8.75
CA ASP A 118 7.03 -24.70 -8.20
C ASP A 118 6.86 -25.99 -9.01
N LYS A 119 7.61 -27.03 -8.67
CA LYS A 119 7.60 -28.36 -9.28
C LYS A 119 6.22 -29.01 -9.39
N ASN A 120 5.28 -28.64 -8.51
CA ASN A 120 3.93 -29.22 -8.48
C ASN A 120 2.96 -28.46 -9.39
N GLY A 121 3.17 -27.17 -9.63
CA GLY A 121 2.23 -26.37 -10.41
C GLY A 121 2.36 -24.87 -10.17
N VAL A 122 1.30 -24.14 -10.51
CA VAL A 122 1.18 -22.69 -10.36
C VAL A 122 0.27 -22.36 -9.19
N TYR A 123 0.75 -21.51 -8.29
CA TYR A 123 0.03 -21.04 -7.12
C TYR A 123 -0.25 -19.55 -7.25
N PHE A 124 -1.49 -19.15 -6.98
CA PHE A 124 -1.91 -17.76 -7.06
C PHE A 124 -2.90 -17.46 -5.94
N ASN A 125 -2.53 -16.51 -5.10
CA ASN A 125 -3.47 -15.90 -4.18
C ASN A 125 -4.15 -14.71 -4.90
N ARG A 126 -5.43 -14.41 -4.60
CA ARG A 126 -6.14 -13.23 -5.15
C ARG A 126 -6.40 -12.24 -4.04
N LEU A 127 -6.32 -10.94 -4.33
CA LEU A 127 -6.57 -9.83 -3.38
C LEU A 127 -7.80 -9.96 -2.47
N PHE A 128 -8.85 -10.66 -2.92
CA PHE A 128 -10.11 -10.84 -2.18
C PHE A 128 -10.45 -12.32 -1.92
N SER A 129 -9.52 -13.24 -2.17
CA SER A 129 -9.67 -14.66 -1.87
C SER A 129 -8.74 -15.00 -0.72
N LEU A 130 -9.26 -15.56 0.37
CA LEU A 130 -8.43 -16.12 1.44
C LEU A 130 -7.89 -17.51 1.08
N GLU A 131 -8.39 -18.09 -0.01
CA GLU A 131 -7.94 -19.38 -0.52
C GLU A 131 -6.90 -19.19 -1.63
N GLU A 132 -5.72 -19.76 -1.40
CA GLU A 132 -4.70 -19.97 -2.42
C GLU A 132 -5.24 -20.98 -3.43
N ARG A 133 -5.25 -20.60 -4.71
CA ARG A 133 -5.62 -21.54 -5.75
C ARG A 133 -4.36 -22.17 -6.33
N HIS A 134 -4.41 -23.49 -6.45
CA HIS A 134 -3.37 -24.31 -7.03
C HIS A 134 -3.86 -24.90 -8.35
N TYR A 135 -3.06 -24.79 -9.41
CA TYR A 135 -3.23 -25.56 -10.63
C TYR A 135 -2.03 -26.48 -10.80
N GLU A 136 -2.28 -27.79 -10.83
CA GLU A 136 -1.24 -28.77 -11.13
C GLU A 136 -0.81 -28.68 -12.60
N TRP A 137 0.44 -29.03 -12.89
CA TRP A 137 0.93 -29.11 -14.27
C TRP A 137 0.11 -30.07 -15.15
N SER A 138 -0.45 -31.12 -14.56
CA SER A 138 -1.30 -32.13 -15.20
C SER A 138 -2.61 -31.54 -15.75
N GLU A 139 -3.11 -30.47 -15.14
CA GLU A 139 -4.39 -29.82 -15.49
C GLU A 139 -4.22 -28.74 -16.56
N ILE A 140 -2.99 -28.28 -16.81
CA ILE A 140 -2.67 -27.20 -17.76
C ILE A 140 -2.60 -27.78 -19.18
N LYS A 141 -3.73 -27.70 -19.91
CA LYS A 141 -3.83 -28.21 -21.28
C LYS A 141 -3.07 -27.39 -22.32
N GLN A 142 -2.90 -26.08 -22.09
CA GLN A 142 -2.24 -25.19 -23.04
C GLN A 142 -1.69 -23.95 -22.32
N ALA A 143 -0.42 -23.64 -22.55
CA ALA A 143 0.19 -22.36 -22.17
C ALA A 143 0.32 -21.47 -23.42
N ARG A 144 -0.24 -20.26 -23.38
CA ARG A 144 -0.12 -19.30 -24.48
C ARG A 144 0.55 -18.03 -23.97
N GLN A 145 1.74 -17.75 -24.47
CA GLN A 145 2.38 -16.45 -24.27
C GLN A 145 1.81 -15.46 -25.28
N THR A 146 1.09 -14.45 -24.81
CA THR A 146 0.63 -13.35 -25.66
C THR A 146 1.58 -12.17 -25.50
N VAL A 147 2.32 -11.86 -26.57
CA VAL A 147 3.11 -10.62 -26.62
C VAL A 147 2.14 -9.48 -26.92
N LYS A 148 1.87 -8.63 -25.92
CA LYS A 148 1.12 -7.39 -26.14
C LYS A 148 2.02 -6.39 -26.88
N ASN A 149 1.87 -6.31 -28.20
CA ASN A 149 2.46 -5.25 -29.01
C ASN A 149 1.55 -4.02 -28.95
N GLU A 150 1.86 -3.06 -28.08
CA GLU A 150 1.08 -1.81 -27.97
C GLU A 150 1.16 -0.96 -29.25
N TRP A 151 2.21 -1.14 -30.06
CA TRP A 151 2.41 -0.44 -31.35
C TRP A 151 1.50 -0.94 -32.49
N ALA A 152 0.93 -2.14 -32.40
CA ALA A 152 0.09 -2.70 -33.46
C ALA A 152 -1.35 -2.16 -33.45
N LEU A 153 -1.81 -1.57 -32.34
CA LEU A 153 -3.16 -1.01 -32.21
C LEU A 153 -3.35 0.30 -32.99
N CYS A 154 -2.29 1.07 -33.23
CA CYS A 154 -2.36 2.30 -34.04
C CYS A 154 -2.51 2.03 -35.55
N GLN A 155 -2.19 0.83 -36.05
CA GLN A 155 -2.29 0.52 -37.48
C GLN A 155 -3.66 -0.01 -37.93
N MET A 156 -4.59 -0.29 -37.00
CA MET A 156 -5.94 -0.76 -37.33
C MET A 156 -7.02 0.34 -37.25
N ILE A 157 -6.63 1.59 -36.98
CA ILE A 157 -7.56 2.74 -36.84
C ILE A 157 -7.37 3.77 -37.99
N ASN A 158 -6.49 3.49 -38.97
CA ASN A 158 -6.35 4.30 -40.20
C ASN A 158 -6.87 3.54 -41.42
#